data_AF-A0A6A3TP20-F1
#
_entry.id   AF-A0A6A3TP20-F1
#
_cell.length_a   1.000
_cell.length_b   1.000
_cell.length_c   1.000
_cell.angle_alpha   90.00
_cell.angle_beta   90.00
_cell.angle_gamma   90.00
#
_symmetry.space_group_name_H-M   'P 1'
#
loop_
_entity.id
_entity.type
_entity.pdbx_description
1 polymer ?
#
loop_
_entity_poly.entity_id
_entity_poly.type
_entity_poly.pdbx_seq_one_letter_code
_entity_poly.pdbx_strand_id
1 'polypeptide(L)'
;MKVSAHLVFAAIAAATAHAGYGGGLQSTAASESDCPSVCYDLYEPVCGSDGVTYSNKCFLSVANCNSQTGITQAHDGECAKSGSTSETSSYEASTHNSGSAVCSEVCTKIYKPVCGSDGVTYGNDCTLGVAQCKSDGAITKVSDGQCPESSTSYSGSTSARLPQRLLRDLEARVRLRRCHLRQLVLPGHCSLQEPEHHSS
;
A
#
# COMPACT_ATOMS: atom_id res chain seq x y z
N MET A 1 64.78 50.67 -75.71
CA MET A 1 65.81 49.65 -75.37
C MET A 1 66.06 49.70 -73.88
N LYS A 2 66.15 48.53 -73.21
CA LYS A 2 66.68 48.25 -71.86
C LYS A 2 65.85 48.79 -70.67
N VAL A 3 65.06 47.97 -69.94
CA VAL A 3 65.35 46.83 -69.01
C VAL A 3 65.83 47.30 -67.63
N SER A 4 65.03 47.02 -66.57
CA SER A 4 65.41 46.54 -65.22
C SER A 4 64.17 46.62 -64.31
N ALA A 5 63.51 45.54 -63.88
CA ALA A 5 63.92 44.44 -63.00
C ALA A 5 64.19 44.89 -61.54
N HIS A 6 63.70 44.07 -60.58
CA HIS A 6 63.89 44.08 -59.12
C HIS A 6 62.84 44.93 -58.36
N LEU A 7 62.09 44.48 -57.35
CA LEU A 7 62.17 43.38 -56.38
C LEU A 7 60.74 42.93 -55.98
N VAL A 8 60.41 41.64 -55.95
CA VAL A 8 60.42 40.76 -54.76
C VAL A 8 59.71 41.37 -53.55
N PHE A 9 58.54 40.84 -53.19
CA PHE A 9 58.29 40.19 -51.89
C PHE A 9 57.03 39.33 -52.01
N ALA A 10 57.25 38.02 -52.14
CA ALA A 10 56.24 37.01 -51.92
C ALA A 10 55.94 36.96 -50.43
N ALA A 11 54.74 37.34 -50.01
CA ALA A 11 54.21 36.99 -48.70
C ALA A 11 53.48 35.66 -48.83
N ILE A 12 54.20 34.55 -48.61
CA ILE A 12 53.59 33.25 -48.42
C ILE A 12 53.04 33.25 -46.99
N ALA A 13 51.76 33.61 -46.83
CA ALA A 13 51.04 33.30 -45.61
C ALA A 13 50.74 31.79 -45.62
N ALA A 14 51.57 31.02 -44.94
CA ALA A 14 51.26 29.64 -44.61
C ALA A 14 50.07 29.65 -43.63
N ALA A 15 48.86 29.43 -44.14
CA ALA A 15 47.71 29.11 -43.33
C ALA A 15 47.87 27.65 -42.86
N THR A 16 48.42 27.45 -41.66
CA THR A 16 48.28 26.18 -40.96
C THR A 16 46.81 25.99 -40.62
N ALA A 17 46.15 25.09 -41.36
CA ALA A 17 44.84 24.59 -41.00
C ALA A 17 44.97 23.79 -39.70
N HIS A 18 44.66 24.42 -38.56
CA HIS A 18 44.39 23.70 -37.33
C HIS A 18 42.95 23.20 -37.40
N ALA A 19 42.79 21.88 -37.35
CA ALA A 19 41.50 21.23 -37.16
C ALA A 19 40.90 21.69 -35.82
N GLY A 20 40.07 22.73 -35.88
CA GLY A 20 39.19 23.12 -34.80
C GLY A 20 37.92 22.30 -34.88
N TYR A 21 37.85 21.23 -34.08
CA TYR A 21 36.56 20.68 -33.63
C TYR A 21 35.90 21.73 -32.74
N GLY A 22 34.98 22.48 -33.31
CA GLY A 22 34.15 23.46 -32.60
C GLY A 22 32.79 23.46 -33.27
N GLY A 23 31.96 22.49 -32.91
CA GLY A 23 30.60 22.37 -33.39
C GLY A 23 29.83 23.66 -33.11
N GLY A 24 29.30 24.26 -34.18
CA GLY A 24 28.37 25.36 -34.06
C GLY A 24 27.08 24.89 -33.39
N LEU A 25 26.59 25.69 -32.46
CA LEU A 25 25.16 25.89 -32.30
C LEU A 25 24.84 27.23 -32.96
N GLN A 26 24.93 27.24 -34.29
CA GLN A 26 24.19 28.23 -35.06
C GLN A 26 22.72 27.94 -34.78
N SER A 27 22.10 28.88 -34.06
CA SER A 27 20.67 29.00 -33.92
C SER A 27 20.10 29.23 -35.32
N THR A 28 19.83 28.14 -36.03
CA THR A 28 18.96 28.15 -37.19
C THR A 28 17.57 28.45 -36.66
N ALA A 29 16.98 29.53 -37.16
CA ALA A 29 15.60 29.91 -36.93
C ALA A 29 14.72 28.68 -36.85
N ALA A 30 14.05 28.49 -35.70
CA ALA A 30 12.99 27.50 -35.56
C ALA A 30 11.99 27.75 -36.68
N SER A 31 11.97 26.85 -37.67
CA SER A 31 10.88 26.75 -38.60
C SER A 31 9.61 26.54 -37.79
N GLU A 32 8.60 27.31 -38.15
CA GLU A 32 7.33 27.52 -37.46
C GLU A 32 6.41 26.29 -37.57
N SER A 33 6.92 25.12 -37.17
CA SER A 33 6.24 23.84 -37.34
C SER A 33 6.81 22.65 -36.56
N ASP A 34 7.87 22.80 -35.74
CA ASP A 34 8.42 21.65 -35.01
C ASP A 34 8.13 21.71 -33.50
N CYS A 35 7.23 20.84 -33.06
CA CYS A 35 6.89 20.69 -31.65
C CYS A 35 8.03 20.00 -30.89
N PRO A 36 8.24 20.29 -29.59
CA PRO A 36 9.20 19.54 -28.79
C PRO A 36 8.89 18.04 -28.86
N SER A 37 9.87 17.23 -29.28
CA SER A 37 9.70 15.78 -29.43
C SER A 37 10.19 14.99 -28.21
N VAL A 38 10.90 15.65 -27.30
CA VAL A 38 11.50 15.04 -26.12
C VAL A 38 11.05 15.79 -24.88
N CYS A 39 10.45 15.06 -23.95
CA CYS A 39 10.16 15.52 -22.61
C CYS A 39 10.89 14.65 -21.59
N TYR A 40 11.22 15.24 -20.45
CA TYR A 40 11.74 14.51 -19.31
C TYR A 40 10.57 13.88 -18.55
N ASP A 41 10.78 12.71 -17.94
CA ASP A 41 9.74 11.96 -17.21
C ASP A 41 9.61 12.37 -15.72
N LEU A 42 10.11 13.55 -15.35
CA LEU A 42 9.90 14.09 -14.00
C LEU A 42 8.42 14.47 -13.84
N TYR A 43 7.78 13.89 -12.82
CA TYR A 43 6.37 14.11 -12.54
C TYR A 43 6.15 15.38 -11.72
N GLU A 44 5.74 16.45 -12.40
CA GLU A 44 5.37 17.76 -11.85
C GLU A 44 4.06 18.20 -12.51
N PRO A 45 2.91 17.59 -12.12
CA PRO A 45 1.70 17.64 -12.92
C PRO A 45 1.14 19.05 -13.08
N VAL A 46 0.52 19.31 -14.23
CA VAL A 46 -0.19 20.56 -14.53
C VAL A 46 -1.54 20.28 -15.16
N CYS A 47 -2.53 21.12 -14.88
CA CYS A 47 -3.86 21.03 -15.47
C CYS A 47 -3.96 21.93 -16.69
N GLY A 48 -4.31 21.37 -17.84
CA GLY A 48 -4.60 22.13 -19.05
C GLY A 48 -5.98 22.80 -19.02
N SER A 49 -6.15 23.84 -19.84
CA SER A 49 -7.44 24.52 -20.05
C SER A 49 -8.49 23.64 -20.74
N ASP A 50 -8.06 22.49 -21.27
CA ASP A 50 -8.89 21.42 -21.81
C ASP A 50 -9.36 20.41 -20.74
N GLY A 51 -8.96 20.60 -19.48
CA GLY A 51 -9.30 19.71 -18.37
C GLY A 51 -8.48 18.42 -18.33
N VAL A 52 -7.38 18.34 -19.08
CA VAL A 52 -6.46 17.20 -19.10
C VAL A 52 -5.27 17.45 -18.18
N THR A 53 -4.94 16.46 -17.34
CA THR A 53 -3.71 16.46 -16.54
C THR A 53 -2.53 16.03 -17.41
N TYR A 54 -1.49 16.86 -17.45
CA TYR A 54 -0.21 16.53 -18.09
C TYR A 54 0.85 16.26 -17.02
N SER A 55 1.71 15.26 -17.27
CA SER A 55 2.76 14.84 -16.32
C SER A 55 3.73 15.96 -15.93
N ASN A 56 3.95 16.92 -16.83
CA ASN A 56 4.67 18.17 -16.58
C ASN A 56 4.42 19.20 -17.69
N LYS A 57 5.00 20.39 -17.53
CA LYS A 57 4.89 21.52 -18.48
C LYS A 57 5.40 21.20 -19.88
N CYS A 58 6.36 20.29 -20.03
CA CYS A 58 6.83 19.88 -21.36
C CYS A 58 5.71 19.17 -22.11
N PHE A 59 5.07 18.16 -21.50
CA PHE A 59 3.96 17.43 -22.12
C PHE A 59 2.77 18.33 -22.46
N LEU A 60 2.44 19.31 -21.61
CA LEU A 60 1.43 20.32 -21.94
C LEU A 60 1.85 21.15 -23.17
N SER A 61 3.11 21.56 -23.26
CA SER A 61 3.61 22.35 -24.38
C SER A 61 3.58 21.58 -25.71
N VAL A 62 3.90 20.28 -25.67
CA VAL A 62 3.77 19.39 -26.82
C VAL A 62 2.30 19.26 -27.24
N ALA A 63 1.39 19.07 -26.29
CA ALA A 63 -0.03 18.97 -26.59
C ALA A 63 -0.59 20.28 -27.17
N ASN A 64 -0.22 21.43 -26.60
CA ASN A 64 -0.59 22.74 -27.13
C ASN A 64 -0.07 22.95 -28.55
N CYS A 65 1.20 22.62 -28.80
CA CYS A 65 1.82 22.76 -30.11
C CYS A 65 1.13 21.89 -31.19
N ASN A 66 0.65 20.70 -30.81
CA ASN A 66 -0.07 19.80 -31.70
C ASN A 66 -1.58 20.07 -31.76
N SER A 67 -2.10 21.02 -30.98
CA SER A 67 -3.53 21.31 -30.89
C SER A 67 -3.94 22.47 -31.82
N GLN A 68 -5.11 22.36 -32.45
CA GLN A 68 -5.72 23.50 -33.17
C GLN A 68 -6.45 24.48 -32.24
N THR A 69 -6.72 24.11 -30.98
CA THR A 69 -7.58 24.89 -30.07
C THR A 69 -6.81 25.79 -29.11
N GLY A 70 -5.48 25.66 -29.02
CA GLY A 70 -4.65 26.43 -28.08
C GLY A 70 -4.89 26.01 -26.63
N ILE A 71 -4.07 25.10 -26.12
CA ILE A 71 -4.14 24.59 -24.75
C ILE A 71 -3.21 25.41 -23.87
N THR A 72 -3.75 26.01 -22.82
CA THR A 72 -2.98 26.77 -21.82
C THR A 72 -2.97 26.05 -20.50
N GLN A 73 -2.01 26.35 -19.62
CA GLN A 73 -2.06 25.84 -18.26
C GLN A 73 -3.15 26.58 -17.47
N ALA A 74 -4.12 25.83 -16.94
CA ALA A 74 -5.17 26.35 -16.06
C ALA A 74 -4.63 26.57 -14.63
N HIS A 75 -3.96 25.57 -14.07
CA HIS A 75 -3.30 25.65 -12.76
C HIS A 75 -2.19 24.59 -12.63
N ASP A 76 -1.29 24.77 -11.65
CA ASP A 76 -0.35 23.71 -11.26
C ASP A 76 -1.10 22.56 -10.54
N GLY A 77 -0.57 21.34 -10.60
CA GLY A 77 -1.21 20.13 -10.10
C GLY A 77 -2.13 19.43 -11.10
N GLU A 78 -2.65 18.26 -10.75
CA GLU A 78 -3.60 17.51 -11.58
C GLU A 78 -4.95 18.24 -11.68
N CYS A 79 -5.64 18.11 -12.83
CA CYS A 79 -7.00 18.61 -12.96
C CYS A 79 -7.93 17.95 -11.93
N ALA A 80 -8.87 18.73 -11.40
CA ALA A 80 -9.95 18.18 -10.60
C ALA A 80 -10.74 17.18 -11.47
N LYS A 81 -10.81 15.91 -11.05
CA LYS A 81 -11.70 14.94 -11.70
C LYS A 81 -13.11 15.48 -11.54
N SER A 82 -13.79 15.79 -12.65
CA SER A 82 -15.22 16.10 -12.67
C SER A 82 -15.98 14.89 -12.11
N GLY A 83 -16.20 14.87 -10.80
CA GLY A 83 -16.80 13.75 -10.06
C GLY A 83 -15.96 13.10 -8.96
N SER A 84 -14.74 13.58 -8.67
CA SER A 84 -14.01 13.16 -7.46
C SER A 84 -13.75 14.37 -6.60
N THR A 85 -14.46 14.46 -5.48
CA THR A 85 -14.09 15.32 -4.36
C THR A 85 -12.60 15.11 -4.06
N SER A 86 -11.85 16.20 -4.09
CA SER A 86 -10.44 16.24 -3.76
C SER A 86 -10.18 15.54 -2.43
N GLU A 87 -9.30 14.56 -2.50
CA GLU A 87 -8.55 13.92 -1.43
C GLU A 87 -8.30 14.89 -0.25
N THR A 88 -8.95 14.65 0.89
CA THR A 88 -8.25 14.83 2.16
C THR A 88 -7.78 13.46 2.58
N SER A 89 -6.46 13.31 2.56
CA SER A 89 -5.74 12.12 3.00
C SER A 89 -6.12 11.76 4.43
N SER A 90 -6.94 10.73 4.56
CA SER A 90 -6.95 9.80 5.69
C SER A 90 -7.93 8.69 5.34
N TYR A 91 -7.42 7.50 4.99
CA TYR A 91 -8.07 6.19 5.19
C TYR A 91 -9.58 6.26 5.50
N GLU A 92 -10.39 6.51 4.48
CA GLU A 92 -11.85 6.56 4.63
C GLU A 92 -12.49 5.74 3.52
N ALA A 93 -13.45 4.93 3.95
CA ALA A 93 -14.06 3.84 3.21
C ALA A 93 -14.89 4.34 2.03
N SER A 94 -14.73 3.70 0.88
CA SER A 94 -15.57 3.90 -0.31
C SER A 94 -17.04 3.65 0.02
N THR A 95 -17.84 4.71 0.18
CA THR A 95 -19.29 4.63 0.00
C THR A 95 -19.59 4.48 -1.48
N HIS A 96 -19.80 3.25 -1.94
CA HIS A 96 -20.46 3.00 -3.21
C HIS A 96 -21.95 3.31 -3.08
N ASN A 97 -22.41 4.40 -3.70
CA ASN A 97 -23.81 4.48 -4.12
C ASN A 97 -23.87 4.40 -5.64
N SER A 98 -24.02 3.17 -6.13
CA SER A 98 -24.53 2.87 -7.46
C SER A 98 -25.02 1.42 -7.47
N GLY A 99 -26.23 1.20 -6.94
CA GLY A 99 -27.16 0.13 -7.36
C GLY A 99 -26.76 -1.34 -7.22
N SER A 100 -25.56 -1.68 -6.76
CA SER A 100 -25.14 -3.03 -6.38
C SER A 100 -23.88 -2.91 -5.53
N ALA A 101 -23.99 -3.12 -4.23
CA ALA A 101 -22.87 -2.99 -3.30
C ALA A 101 -21.86 -4.13 -3.53
N VAL A 102 -20.95 -3.95 -4.50
CA VAL A 102 -19.80 -4.83 -4.65
C VAL A 102 -18.84 -4.50 -3.51
N CYS A 103 -18.93 -5.27 -2.42
CA CYS A 103 -18.00 -5.16 -1.31
C CYS A 103 -16.65 -5.76 -1.70
N SER A 104 -15.59 -4.96 -1.67
CA SER A 104 -14.23 -5.45 -1.89
C SER A 104 -13.83 -6.38 -0.75
N GLU A 105 -13.65 -7.67 -1.02
CA GLU A 105 -13.24 -8.67 0.00
C GLU A 105 -11.72 -8.84 0.12
N VAL A 106 -10.95 -8.03 -0.61
CA VAL A 106 -9.49 -8.12 -0.61
C VAL A 106 -8.92 -7.28 0.54
N CYS A 107 -8.46 -7.95 1.58
CA CYS A 107 -7.78 -7.33 2.71
C CYS A 107 -6.37 -7.86 2.91
N THR A 108 -5.47 -7.01 3.39
CA THR A 108 -4.17 -7.46 3.91
C THR A 108 -4.39 -8.26 5.20
N LYS A 109 -3.48 -9.20 5.49
CA LYS A 109 -3.52 -10.00 6.72
C LYS A 109 -2.78 -9.32 7.88
N ILE A 110 -2.55 -8.01 7.79
CA ILE A 110 -1.89 -7.25 8.86
C ILE A 110 -2.86 -7.15 10.04
N TYR A 111 -2.43 -7.61 11.20
CA TYR A 111 -3.25 -7.59 12.40
C TYR A 111 -3.14 -6.23 13.10
N LYS A 112 -4.20 -5.44 13.05
CA LYS A 112 -4.37 -4.14 13.72
C LYS A 112 -5.82 -4.03 14.19
N PRO A 113 -6.21 -4.74 15.27
CA PRO A 113 -7.61 -5.04 15.55
C PRO A 113 -8.44 -3.79 15.84
N VAL A 114 -9.73 -3.88 15.54
CA VAL A 114 -10.73 -2.84 15.81
C VAL A 114 -12.04 -3.46 16.32
N CYS A 115 -12.76 -2.74 17.16
CA CYS A 115 -14.05 -3.17 17.68
C CYS A 115 -15.19 -2.58 16.84
N GLY A 116 -16.08 -3.43 16.34
CA GLY A 116 -17.30 -3.01 15.65
C GLY A 116 -18.46 -2.70 16.61
N SER A 117 -19.46 -1.97 16.12
CA SER A 117 -20.71 -1.65 16.84
C SER A 117 -21.58 -2.87 17.12
N ASP A 118 -21.31 -3.97 16.42
CA ASP A 118 -21.87 -5.30 16.62
C ASP A 118 -21.17 -6.09 17.76
N GLY A 119 -20.16 -5.50 18.41
CA GLY A 119 -19.36 -6.16 19.44
C GLY A 119 -18.37 -7.19 18.90
N VAL A 120 -18.15 -7.23 17.58
CA VAL A 120 -17.20 -8.15 16.95
C VAL A 120 -15.83 -7.48 16.81
N THR A 121 -14.79 -8.23 17.14
CA THR A 121 -13.41 -7.82 16.87
C THR A 121 -13.02 -8.17 15.44
N TYR A 122 -12.67 -7.15 14.67
CA TYR A 122 -12.17 -7.28 13.30
C TYR A 122 -10.64 -7.25 13.30
N GLY A 123 -10.01 -8.05 12.43
CA GLY A 123 -8.55 -8.19 12.40
C GLY A 123 -7.81 -6.92 11.98
N ASN A 124 -8.47 -6.08 11.18
CA ASN A 124 -8.05 -4.73 10.82
C ASN A 124 -9.21 -3.88 10.28
N ASP A 125 -8.96 -2.59 10.06
CA ASP A 125 -9.93 -1.64 9.49
C ASP A 125 -10.53 -2.13 8.15
N CYS A 126 -9.74 -2.81 7.30
CA CYS A 126 -10.26 -3.35 6.04
C CYS A 126 -11.35 -4.39 6.29
N THR A 127 -11.10 -5.36 7.18
CA THR A 127 -12.09 -6.39 7.50
C THR A 127 -13.37 -5.83 8.14
N LEU A 128 -13.27 -4.75 8.91
CA LEU A 128 -14.43 -4.01 9.42
C LEU A 128 -15.18 -3.31 8.28
N GLY A 129 -14.46 -2.66 7.35
CA GLY A 129 -15.05 -2.00 6.18
C GLY A 129 -15.81 -2.97 5.26
N VAL A 130 -15.34 -4.21 5.11
CA VAL A 130 -16.08 -5.26 4.38
C VAL A 130 -17.40 -5.59 5.08
N ALA A 131 -17.38 -5.72 6.42
CA ALA A 131 -18.59 -6.00 7.20
C ALA A 131 -19.57 -4.83 7.15
N GLN A 132 -19.08 -3.61 7.32
CA GLN A 132 -19.87 -2.38 7.15
C GLN A 132 -20.53 -2.33 5.78
N CYS A 133 -19.80 -2.63 4.70
CA CYS A 133 -20.35 -2.70 3.35
C CYS A 133 -21.44 -3.77 3.21
N LYS A 134 -21.18 -4.99 3.70
CA LYS A 134 -22.13 -6.13 3.63
C LYS A 134 -23.38 -5.91 4.47
N SER A 135 -23.33 -5.02 5.44
CA SER A 135 -24.44 -4.65 6.31
C SER A 135 -25.07 -3.31 5.95
N ASP A 136 -24.86 -2.79 4.72
CA ASP A 136 -25.41 -1.52 4.25
C ASP A 136 -25.11 -0.34 5.20
N GLY A 137 -23.93 -0.35 5.82
CA GLY A 137 -23.48 0.67 6.76
C GLY A 137 -23.91 0.47 8.21
N ALA A 138 -24.63 -0.61 8.55
CA ALA A 138 -25.13 -0.82 9.92
C ALA A 138 -24.01 -1.07 10.96
N ILE A 139 -22.88 -1.64 10.55
CA ILE A 139 -21.73 -1.91 11.41
C ILE A 139 -20.74 -0.74 11.29
N THR A 140 -20.38 -0.12 12.41
CA THR A 140 -19.44 1.00 12.47
C THR A 140 -18.31 0.69 13.46
N LYS A 141 -17.21 1.44 13.37
CA LYS A 141 -16.10 1.30 14.33
C LYS A 141 -16.47 1.94 15.68
N VAL A 142 -16.32 1.17 16.76
CA VAL A 142 -16.48 1.65 18.14
C VAL A 142 -15.14 2.09 18.73
N SER A 143 -14.08 1.30 18.54
CA SER A 143 -12.75 1.62 19.05
C SER A 143 -11.64 0.94 18.27
N ASP A 144 -10.42 1.48 18.38
CA ASP A 144 -9.22 0.70 18.10
C ASP A 144 -9.02 -0.40 19.16
N GLY A 145 -8.36 -1.48 18.79
CA GLY A 145 -8.17 -2.65 19.64
C GLY A 145 -9.32 -3.66 19.53
N GLN A 146 -9.20 -4.75 20.28
CA GLN A 146 -10.26 -5.77 20.35
C GLN A 146 -11.46 -5.21 21.12
N CYS A 147 -12.66 -5.71 20.83
CA CYS A 147 -13.82 -5.40 21.66
C CYS A 147 -13.58 -5.83 23.11
N PRO A 148 -14.09 -5.08 24.09
CA PRO A 148 -14.08 -5.55 25.46
C PRO A 148 -14.84 -6.87 25.49
N GLU A 149 -14.19 -7.93 25.99
CA GLU A 149 -14.87 -9.15 26.39
C GLU A 149 -16.06 -8.70 27.25
N SER A 150 -17.28 -8.88 26.74
CA SER A 150 -18.50 -8.53 27.47
C SER A 150 -18.41 -9.21 28.82
N SER A 151 -18.15 -8.40 29.83
CA SER A 151 -17.71 -8.83 31.13
C SER A 151 -18.91 -9.39 31.89
N THR A 152 -19.24 -10.66 31.61
CA THR A 152 -19.59 -11.53 32.72
C THR A 152 -18.32 -11.68 33.56
N SER A 153 -18.17 -10.80 34.55
CA SER A 153 -17.47 -11.05 35.81
C SER A 153 -16.50 -12.23 35.80
N TYR A 154 -15.34 -12.10 35.15
CA TYR A 154 -14.22 -13.00 35.37
C TYR A 154 -13.02 -12.17 35.81
N SER A 155 -13.09 -11.69 37.06
CA SER A 155 -11.88 -11.56 37.85
C SER A 155 -11.23 -12.93 37.92
N GLY A 156 -10.10 -13.10 37.24
CA GLY A 156 -9.22 -14.24 37.45
C GLY A 156 -8.78 -14.93 36.17
N SER A 157 -7.74 -14.38 35.55
CA SER A 157 -6.75 -15.23 34.90
C SER A 157 -6.14 -16.14 35.95
N THR A 158 -6.59 -17.40 36.00
CA THR A 158 -5.70 -18.53 36.28
C THR A 158 -6.14 -19.68 35.40
N SER A 159 -5.28 -20.03 34.43
CA SER A 159 -5.06 -21.37 33.87
C SER A 159 -6.31 -22.22 33.59
N ALA A 160 -6.52 -22.59 32.33
CA ALA A 160 -7.47 -23.62 31.93
C ALA A 160 -7.35 -24.86 32.85
N ARG A 161 -8.17 -24.91 33.90
CA ARG A 161 -8.33 -26.12 34.70
C ARG A 161 -9.19 -27.03 33.86
N LEU A 162 -8.56 -28.09 33.34
CA LEU A 162 -9.26 -29.32 33.00
C LEU A 162 -10.30 -29.57 34.10
N PRO A 163 -11.58 -29.87 33.77
CA PRO A 163 -12.61 -30.07 34.78
C PRO A 163 -12.07 -31.03 35.84
N GLN A 164 -12.18 -30.69 37.13
CA GLN A 164 -11.52 -31.46 38.20
C GLN A 164 -11.90 -32.95 38.17
N ARG A 165 -13.06 -33.30 37.63
CA ARG A 165 -13.48 -34.68 37.34
C ARG A 165 -12.52 -35.38 36.36
N LEU A 166 -12.18 -34.73 35.26
CA LEU A 166 -11.29 -35.25 34.22
C LEU A 166 -9.85 -35.37 34.71
N LEU A 167 -9.40 -34.48 35.60
CA LEU A 167 -8.11 -34.61 36.28
C LEU A 167 -8.12 -35.79 37.27
N ARG A 168 -9.18 -35.94 38.07
CA ARG A 168 -9.36 -37.09 38.99
C ARG A 168 -9.42 -38.43 38.23
N ASP A 169 -10.10 -38.46 37.08
CA ASP A 169 -10.15 -39.64 36.21
C ASP A 169 -8.79 -39.97 35.60
N LEU A 170 -8.03 -38.96 35.18
CA LEU A 170 -6.69 -39.15 34.63
C LEU A 170 -5.72 -39.65 35.72
N GLU A 171 -5.77 -39.08 36.91
CA GLU A 171 -5.00 -39.52 38.07
C GLU A 171 -5.35 -40.95 38.48
N ALA A 172 -6.64 -41.32 38.47
CA ALA A 172 -7.11 -42.69 38.72
C ALA A 172 -6.56 -43.67 37.66
N ARG A 173 -6.57 -43.30 36.38
CA ARG A 173 -5.99 -44.12 35.29
C ARG A 173 -4.47 -44.28 35.44
N VAL A 174 -3.75 -43.24 35.84
CA VAL A 174 -2.30 -43.32 36.11
C VAL A 174 -2.01 -44.21 37.32
N ARG A 175 -2.81 -44.11 38.39
CA ARG A 175 -2.71 -44.99 39.57
C ARG A 175 -2.98 -46.45 39.19
N LEU A 176 -3.99 -46.72 38.37
CA LEU A 176 -4.31 -48.06 37.87
C LEU A 176 -3.17 -48.64 37.03
N ARG A 177 -2.59 -47.86 36.11
CA ARG A 177 -1.43 -48.30 35.31
C ARG A 177 -0.21 -48.61 36.18
N ARG A 178 0.10 -47.74 37.16
CA ARG A 178 1.21 -47.97 38.10
C ARG A 178 0.99 -49.23 38.95
N CYS A 179 -0.24 -49.44 39.41
CA CYS A 179 -0.64 -50.64 40.14
C CYS A 179 -0.44 -51.91 39.30
N HIS A 180 -0.88 -51.90 38.04
CA HIS A 180 -0.74 -53.03 37.12
C HIS A 180 0.73 -53.33 36.81
N LEU A 181 1.56 -52.31 36.62
CA LEU A 181 3.02 -52.46 36.46
C LEU A 181 3.68 -53.04 37.71
N ARG A 182 3.22 -52.65 38.92
CA ARG A 182 3.73 -53.18 40.19
C ARG A 182 3.36 -54.65 40.41
N GLN A 183 2.16 -55.07 40.02
CA GLN A 183 1.73 -56.48 40.12
C GLN A 183 2.56 -57.42 39.25
N LEU A 184 3.14 -56.94 38.15
CA LEU A 184 4.06 -57.73 37.32
C LEU A 184 5.39 -58.05 38.03
N VAL A 185 5.77 -57.24 39.03
CA VAL A 185 7.04 -57.38 39.76
C VAL A 185 6.83 -57.98 41.15
N LEU A 186 5.71 -57.66 41.82
CA LEU A 186 5.37 -58.13 43.16
C LEU A 186 3.85 -58.43 43.24
N PRO A 187 3.41 -59.70 43.14
CA PRO A 187 2.00 -60.05 43.23
C PRO A 187 1.45 -59.82 44.64
N GLY A 188 0.32 -59.12 44.77
CA GLY A 188 -0.43 -58.94 46.03
C GLY A 188 -0.40 -57.56 46.69
N HIS A 189 0.35 -56.58 46.18
CA HIS A 189 0.56 -55.28 46.86
C HIS A 189 -0.24 -54.10 46.28
N CYS A 190 -1.44 -54.32 45.74
CA CYS A 190 -2.28 -53.22 45.28
C CYS A 190 -3.75 -53.41 45.66
N SER A 191 -4.21 -52.60 46.62
CA SER A 191 -5.62 -52.43 46.96
C SER A 191 -6.00 -51.00 46.57
N LEU A 192 -6.78 -50.85 45.50
CA LEU A 192 -7.40 -49.57 45.16
C LEU A 192 -8.63 -49.40 46.07
N GLN A 193 -8.52 -48.58 47.11
CA GLN A 193 -9.70 -48.18 47.88
C GLN A 193 -10.50 -47.19 47.03
N GLU A 194 -11.74 -47.53 46.65
CA GLU A 194 -12.63 -46.60 45.97
C GLU A 194 -12.95 -45.41 46.90
N PRO A 195 -13.09 -44.18 46.37
CA PRO A 195 -13.48 -43.05 47.19
C PRO A 195 -14.96 -43.22 47.61
N GLU A 196 -15.18 -43.44 48.91
CA GLU A 196 -16.51 -43.46 49.53
C GLU A 196 -17.30 -42.21 49.11
N HIS A 197 -18.33 -42.40 48.30
CA HIS A 197 -19.33 -41.38 48.02
C HIS A 197 -20.12 -41.13 49.31
N HIS A 198 -19.73 -40.12 50.09
CA HIS A 198 -20.62 -39.58 51.12
C HIS A 198 -21.81 -38.91 50.43
N SER A 199 -22.93 -39.62 50.43
CA SER A 199 -24.24 -39.12 50.04
C SER A 199 -25.01 -38.81 51.33
N SER A 200 -25.05 -37.53 51.71
CA SER A 200 -26.10 -36.82 52.48
C SER A 200 -25.51 -35.54 53.05
#